data_AF-A0A7X1WKG4-F1
#
_entry.id   AF-A0A7X1WKG4-F1
#
_cell.length_a   1.000
_cell.length_b   1.000
_cell.length_c   1.000
_cell.angle_alpha   90.00
_cell.angle_beta   90.00
_cell.angle_gamma   90.00
#
_symmetry.space_group_name_H-M   'P 1'
#
loop_
_entity.id
_entity.type
_entity.pdbx_description
1 polymer ?
#
loop_
_entity_poly.entity_id
_entity_poly.type
_entity_poly.pdbx_seq_one_letter_code
_entity_poly.pdbx_strand_id
1 'polypeptide(L)'
;MTDQQLSFLSAEPAAFDVNAVDDALIRSVPLDGGTVGAALAQRAVDDWVLGLGFTNWKSLIDHALQTSHFELYASEDGWLGLRKHGYRYAPIPRLPAGGSAYVQQRLLVIASARNAALDRQEKMVAANPHFAHKCVIENGYCDLTVKQGVHVIRAGLQVDDLNFDDCPGQSIQLVKQLEHVLLSAGVQNDAHLTSGCKSLAAHIVRLALGVR
;
A
#
# COMPACT_ATOMS: atom_id res chain seq x y z
N MET A 1 24.93 30.06 -29.71
CA MET A 1 24.99 28.71 -29.09
C MET A 1 25.11 28.94 -27.60
N THR A 2 24.20 28.35 -26.83
CA THR A 2 23.86 28.70 -25.44
C THR A 2 24.82 28.06 -24.43
N ASP A 3 25.19 28.83 -23.39
CA ASP A 3 26.11 28.51 -22.28
C ASP A 3 25.74 27.29 -21.40
N GLN A 4 24.74 26.49 -21.79
CA GLN A 4 24.30 25.33 -21.00
C GLN A 4 25.13 24.06 -21.19
N GLN A 5 26.13 24.04 -22.08
CA GLN A 5 26.92 22.83 -22.37
C GLN A 5 28.28 22.75 -21.64
N LEU A 6 28.59 23.66 -20.72
CA LEU A 6 29.87 23.67 -19.98
C LEU A 6 29.74 23.47 -18.46
N SER A 7 28.57 23.06 -17.96
CA SER A 7 28.35 22.75 -16.54
C SER A 7 29.05 21.46 -16.06
N PHE A 8 29.64 20.65 -16.96
CA PHE A 8 30.33 19.41 -16.59
C PHE A 8 31.81 19.62 -16.19
N LEU A 9 32.33 20.85 -16.25
CA LEU A 9 33.74 21.17 -15.97
C LEU A 9 33.93 22.11 -14.76
N SER A 10 32.88 22.44 -14.00
CA SER A 10 33.07 23.20 -12.75
C SER A 10 33.61 22.27 -11.66
N ALA A 11 34.92 22.34 -11.43
CA ALA A 11 35.62 21.68 -10.33
C ALA A 11 35.43 22.43 -8.99
N GLU A 12 34.22 22.96 -8.74
CA GLU A 12 33.87 23.38 -7.40
C GLU A 12 33.43 22.13 -6.63
N PRO A 13 34.05 21.82 -5.48
CA PRO A 13 33.59 20.71 -4.66
C PRO A 13 32.13 20.98 -4.29
N ALA A 14 31.25 20.06 -4.67
CA ALA A 14 29.87 20.11 -4.23
C ALA A 14 29.88 20.21 -2.70
N ALA A 15 29.16 21.17 -2.13
CA ALA A 15 29.14 21.42 -0.68
C ALA A 15 28.52 20.26 0.14
N PHE A 16 28.15 19.15 -0.52
CA PHE A 16 27.72 17.92 0.14
C PHE A 16 28.84 16.88 0.02
N ASP A 17 29.41 16.52 1.16
CA ASP A 17 30.37 15.44 1.27
C ASP A 17 29.61 14.10 1.26
N VAL A 18 29.74 13.34 0.17
CA VAL A 18 29.13 12.01 0.00
C VAL A 18 29.77 10.98 0.95
N ASN A 19 30.96 11.29 1.48
CA ASN A 19 31.73 10.42 2.38
C ASN A 19 31.72 10.89 3.83
N ALA A 20 30.95 11.92 4.18
CA ALA A 20 30.70 12.27 5.57
C ALA A 20 29.78 11.22 6.20
N VAL A 21 30.37 10.07 6.53
CA VAL A 21 29.82 9.12 7.49
C VAL A 21 29.94 9.78 8.85
N ASP A 22 29.01 10.69 9.13
CA ASP A 22 28.75 11.10 10.49
C ASP A 22 28.21 9.87 11.22
N ASP A 23 28.97 9.36 12.19
CA ASP A 23 28.55 8.39 13.22
C ASP A 23 27.40 8.93 14.12
N ALA A 24 26.65 9.92 13.62
CA ALA A 24 25.44 10.40 14.22
C ALA A 24 24.39 9.30 14.11
N LEU A 25 24.15 8.61 15.23
CA LEU A 25 22.92 7.87 15.52
C LEU A 25 21.77 8.41 14.66
N ILE A 26 21.31 7.61 13.69
CA ILE A 26 20.12 7.91 12.87
C ILE A 26 18.98 8.13 13.85
N ARG A 27 18.73 9.39 14.21
CA ARG A 27 17.62 9.75 15.07
C ARG A 27 16.37 9.58 14.23
N SER A 28 15.52 8.65 14.66
CA SER A 28 14.15 8.57 14.14
C SER A 28 13.50 9.93 14.32
N VAL A 29 13.34 10.67 13.22
CA VAL A 29 12.49 11.86 13.18
C VAL A 29 11.10 11.42 13.67
N PRO A 30 10.45 12.16 14.57
CA PRO A 30 9.10 11.82 14.99
C PRO A 30 8.20 11.73 13.75
N LEU A 31 7.53 10.59 13.61
CA LEU A 31 6.56 10.31 12.55
C LEU A 31 5.38 11.28 12.71
N ASP A 32 5.46 12.44 12.08
CA ASP A 32 4.28 13.25 11.80
C ASP A 32 3.33 12.38 10.95
N GLY A 33 2.05 12.33 11.32
CA GLY A 33 1.04 11.41 10.80
C GLY A 33 0.77 11.52 9.30
N GLY A 34 1.68 10.99 8.49
CA GLY A 34 1.57 10.85 7.04
C GLY A 34 1.27 9.42 6.60
N THR A 35 1.12 9.22 5.29
CA THR A 35 0.85 7.90 4.69
C THR A 35 1.96 6.91 5.01
N VAL A 36 1.63 5.61 5.03
CA VAL A 36 2.61 4.54 5.29
C VAL A 36 3.79 4.61 4.29
N GLY A 37 3.50 4.98 3.04
CA GLY A 37 4.52 5.20 2.01
C GLY A 37 5.52 6.31 2.37
N ALA A 38 5.06 7.42 2.95
CA ALA A 38 5.93 8.52 3.38
C ALA A 38 6.85 8.09 4.54
N ALA A 39 6.30 7.36 5.52
CA ALA A 39 7.07 6.80 6.63
C ALA A 39 8.16 5.84 6.15
N LEU A 40 7.87 4.99 5.15
CA LEU A 40 8.85 4.06 4.58
C LEU A 40 9.90 4.74 3.71
N ALA A 41 9.58 5.88 3.08
CA ALA A 41 10.54 6.67 2.31
C ALA A 41 11.60 7.33 3.19
N GLN A 42 11.23 7.70 4.43
CA GLN A 42 12.14 8.28 5.42
C GLN A 42 12.97 7.23 6.16
N ARG A 43 12.58 5.94 6.07
CA ARG A 43 13.24 4.86 6.79
C ARG A 43 14.39 4.29 5.97
N ALA A 44 15.60 4.47 6.47
CA ALA A 44 16.81 3.95 5.84
C ALA A 44 16.82 2.41 5.77
N VAL A 45 17.42 1.89 4.70
CA VAL A 45 17.75 0.47 4.50
C VAL A 45 19.25 0.36 4.35
N ASP A 46 19.85 -0.58 5.07
CA ASP A 46 21.23 -0.98 4.81
C ASP A 46 21.23 -1.99 3.64
N ASP A 47 21.42 -1.46 2.44
CA ASP A 47 21.37 -2.22 1.19
C ASP A 47 22.74 -2.82 0.80
N TRP A 48 23.78 -2.65 1.63
CA TRP A 48 25.06 -3.34 1.43
C TRP A 48 24.91 -4.87 1.44
N VAL A 49 23.82 -5.39 1.99
CA VAL A 49 23.48 -6.81 2.01
C VAL A 49 22.93 -7.33 0.68
N LEU A 50 22.30 -6.46 -0.14
CA LEU A 50 21.67 -6.84 -1.42
C LEU A 50 22.40 -6.29 -2.64
N GLY A 51 23.21 -5.23 -2.48
CA GLY A 51 24.04 -4.64 -3.53
C GLY A 51 23.26 -3.92 -4.63
N LEU A 52 22.05 -3.42 -4.33
CA LEU A 52 21.13 -2.82 -5.31
C LEU A 52 21.19 -1.29 -5.35
N GLY A 53 21.88 -0.65 -4.39
CA GLY A 53 22.01 0.80 -4.24
C GLY A 53 20.78 1.50 -3.65
N PHE A 54 19.84 0.79 -3.02
CA PHE A 54 18.65 1.41 -2.42
C PHE A 54 18.93 2.02 -1.05
N THR A 55 18.41 3.22 -0.78
CA THR A 55 18.66 3.93 0.48
C THR A 55 17.48 3.93 1.44
N ASN A 56 16.29 3.53 1.00
CA ASN A 56 15.08 3.51 1.82
C ASN A 56 14.16 2.31 1.54
N TRP A 57 13.33 1.97 2.54
CA TRP A 57 12.44 0.81 2.50
C TRP A 57 11.38 0.89 1.40
N LYS A 58 10.85 2.09 1.14
CA LYS A 58 9.87 2.29 0.08
C LYS A 58 10.43 1.86 -1.28
N SER A 59 11.65 2.30 -1.60
CA SER A 59 12.31 2.01 -2.88
C SER A 59 12.63 0.53 -3.04
N LEU A 60 13.11 -0.11 -1.96
CA LEU A 60 13.39 -1.55 -1.96
C LEU A 60 12.11 -2.37 -2.19
N ILE A 61 11.01 -2.03 -1.50
CA ILE A 61 9.71 -2.72 -1.66
C ILE A 61 9.15 -2.48 -3.07
N ASP A 62 9.19 -1.24 -3.57
CA ASP A 62 8.73 -0.91 -4.92
C ASP A 62 9.48 -1.72 -5.98
N HIS A 63 10.81 -1.85 -5.84
CA HIS A 63 11.63 -2.69 -6.71
C HIS A 63 11.30 -4.19 -6.60
N ALA A 64 11.07 -4.68 -5.38
CA ALA A 64 10.67 -6.07 -5.17
C ALA A 64 9.34 -6.39 -5.86
N LEU A 65 8.36 -5.48 -5.78
CA LEU A 65 7.09 -5.60 -6.47
C LEU A 65 7.24 -5.53 -8.00
N GLN A 66 8.07 -4.63 -8.52
CA GLN A 66 8.39 -4.56 -9.96
C GLN A 66 9.02 -5.86 -10.49
N THR A 67 9.79 -6.55 -9.66
CA THR A 67 10.43 -7.85 -9.99
C THR A 67 9.55 -9.07 -9.65
N SER A 68 8.24 -8.86 -9.45
CA SER A 68 7.22 -9.89 -9.22
C SER A 68 7.28 -10.61 -7.87
N HIS A 69 7.78 -9.94 -6.82
CA HIS A 69 7.70 -10.45 -5.45
C HIS A 69 6.41 -9.96 -4.79
N PHE A 70 5.32 -10.71 -4.96
CA PHE A 70 3.98 -10.33 -4.51
C PHE A 70 3.48 -11.09 -3.27
N GLU A 71 4.20 -12.14 -2.84
CA GLU A 71 3.73 -13.02 -1.77
C GLU A 71 4.22 -12.54 -0.41
N LEU A 72 3.28 -12.13 0.44
CA LEU A 72 3.50 -11.94 1.88
C LEU A 72 3.50 -13.30 2.58
N TYR A 73 4.55 -13.61 3.34
CA TYR A 73 4.66 -14.86 4.09
C TYR A 73 5.05 -14.59 5.55
N ALA A 74 4.62 -15.49 6.45
CA ALA A 74 5.03 -15.43 7.85
C ALA A 74 6.48 -15.91 7.99
N SER A 75 7.34 -15.03 8.48
CA SER A 75 8.73 -15.32 8.84
C SER A 75 8.81 -15.95 10.23
N GLU A 76 9.95 -16.57 10.56
CA GLU A 76 10.14 -17.36 11.79
C GLU A 76 9.93 -16.52 13.07
N ASP A 77 10.20 -15.23 13.00
CA ASP A 77 10.11 -14.30 14.14
C ASP A 77 8.71 -13.67 14.31
N GLY A 78 7.69 -14.16 13.62
CA GLY A 78 6.33 -13.59 13.64
C GLY A 78 6.17 -12.29 12.82
N TRP A 79 7.23 -11.88 12.12
CA TRP A 79 7.19 -10.78 11.15
C TRP A 79 6.74 -11.29 9.78
N LEU A 80 6.26 -10.38 8.92
CA LEU A 80 6.04 -10.71 7.52
C LEU A 80 7.29 -10.48 6.69
N GLY A 81 7.54 -11.37 5.73
CA GLY A 81 8.49 -11.17 4.65
C GLY A 81 7.79 -11.04 3.30
N LEU A 82 8.55 -10.66 2.27
CA LEU A 82 8.08 -10.57 0.88
C LEU A 82 8.88 -11.51 0.00
N ARG A 83 8.19 -12.34 -0.79
CA ARG A 83 8.81 -13.29 -1.72
C ARG A 83 8.08 -13.42 -3.04
N LYS A 84 8.72 -14.13 -3.97
CA LYS A 84 8.13 -14.52 -5.25
C LYS A 84 7.26 -15.75 -5.03
N HIS A 85 6.11 -15.78 -5.68
CA HIS A 85 5.16 -16.88 -5.51
C HIS A 85 5.80 -18.23 -5.85
N GLY A 86 5.72 -19.18 -4.92
CA GLY A 86 6.27 -20.53 -5.07
C GLY A 86 7.78 -20.66 -4.86
N TYR A 87 8.48 -19.56 -4.50
CA TYR A 87 9.90 -19.59 -4.18
C TYR A 87 10.08 -19.80 -2.67
N ARG A 88 11.07 -20.62 -2.30
CA ARG A 88 11.42 -20.85 -0.89
C ARG A 88 12.21 -19.68 -0.31
N TYR A 89 13.06 -19.05 -1.13
CA TYR A 89 13.89 -17.92 -0.72
C TYR A 89 13.16 -16.60 -0.94
N ALA A 90 13.34 -15.68 -0.01
CA ALA A 90 12.73 -14.36 -0.02
C ALA A 90 13.82 -13.29 -0.27
N PRO A 91 13.62 -12.33 -1.20
CA PRO A 91 14.49 -11.16 -1.29
C PRO A 91 14.40 -10.28 -0.03
N ILE A 92 13.25 -10.27 0.65
CA ILE A 92 13.03 -9.50 1.87
C ILE A 92 12.55 -10.45 2.96
N PRO A 93 13.45 -10.94 3.84
CA PRO A 93 13.09 -11.90 4.88
C PRO A 93 12.20 -11.31 5.97
N ARG A 94 12.30 -9.99 6.18
CA ARG A 94 11.55 -9.25 7.19
C ARG A 94 11.21 -7.85 6.68
N LEU A 95 9.92 -7.53 6.66
CA LEU A 95 9.40 -6.21 6.37
C LEU A 95 9.49 -5.31 7.61
N PRO A 96 9.71 -4.00 7.42
CA PRO A 96 9.59 -3.02 8.48
C PRO A 96 8.13 -2.87 8.91
N ALA A 97 7.88 -2.23 10.06
CA ALA A 97 6.54 -1.82 10.46
C ALA A 97 5.86 -0.99 9.35
N GLY A 98 4.59 -1.29 9.06
CA GLY A 98 3.85 -0.71 7.93
C GLY A 98 4.25 -1.24 6.54
N GLY A 99 5.33 -2.01 6.42
CA GLY A 99 5.77 -2.57 5.13
C GLY A 99 4.71 -3.48 4.51
N SER A 100 4.05 -4.28 5.33
CA SER A 100 2.92 -5.14 4.94
C SER A 100 1.72 -4.37 4.42
N ALA A 101 1.31 -3.32 5.13
CA ALA A 101 0.23 -2.45 4.70
C ALA A 101 0.57 -1.78 3.36
N TYR A 102 1.79 -1.24 3.23
CA TYR A 102 2.25 -0.63 1.98
C TYR A 102 2.28 -1.62 0.81
N VAL A 103 2.76 -2.85 1.03
CA VAL A 103 2.70 -3.89 -0.01
C VAL A 103 1.26 -4.12 -0.46
N GLN A 104 0.30 -4.25 0.46
CA GLN A 104 -1.10 -4.46 0.11
C GLN A 104 -1.71 -3.28 -0.67
N GLN A 105 -1.38 -2.03 -0.29
CA GLN A 105 -1.76 -0.83 -1.05
C GLN A 105 -1.22 -0.88 -2.48
N ARG A 106 0.07 -1.20 -2.65
CA ARG A 106 0.70 -1.26 -3.98
C ARG A 106 0.17 -2.41 -4.83
N LEU A 107 -0.10 -3.57 -4.24
CA LEU A 107 -0.74 -4.69 -4.93
C LEU A 107 -2.14 -4.32 -5.41
N LEU A 108 -2.89 -3.54 -4.64
CA LEU A 108 -4.21 -3.03 -5.05
C LEU A 108 -4.12 -2.15 -6.31
N VAL A 109 -3.14 -1.25 -6.35
CA VAL A 109 -2.88 -0.42 -7.55
C VAL A 109 -2.50 -1.29 -8.75
N ILE A 110 -1.62 -2.29 -8.56
CA ILE A 110 -1.23 -3.23 -9.63
C ILE A 110 -2.44 -4.04 -10.14
N ALA A 111 -3.30 -4.53 -9.24
CA ALA A 111 -4.51 -5.26 -9.59
C ALA A 111 -5.48 -4.38 -10.40
N SER A 112 -5.65 -3.13 -9.99
CA SER A 112 -6.53 -2.17 -10.68
C SER A 112 -6.07 -1.89 -12.11
N ALA A 113 -4.77 -1.66 -12.32
CA ALA A 113 -4.21 -1.41 -13.65
C ALA A 113 -4.39 -2.63 -14.58
N ARG A 114 -4.24 -3.85 -14.04
CA ARG A 114 -4.50 -5.10 -14.77
C ARG A 114 -5.98 -5.27 -15.14
N ASN A 115 -6.90 -4.93 -14.22
CA ASN A 115 -8.34 -5.05 -14.47
C ASN A 115 -8.87 -3.98 -15.43
N ALA A 116 -8.35 -2.76 -15.39
CA ALA A 116 -8.69 -1.69 -16.34
C ALA A 116 -8.36 -2.08 -17.79
N ALA A 117 -7.24 -2.79 -18.00
CA ALA A 117 -6.87 -3.33 -19.31
C ALA A 117 -7.83 -4.42 -19.83
N LEU A 118 -8.67 -4.99 -18.97
CA LEU A 118 -9.58 -6.10 -19.30
C LEU A 118 -11.05 -5.68 -19.45
N ASP A 119 -11.35 -4.37 -19.39
CA ASP A 119 -12.69 -3.78 -19.49
C ASP A 119 -13.76 -4.51 -18.63
N ARG A 120 -13.35 -4.91 -17.42
CA ARG A 120 -14.22 -5.68 -16.53
C ARG A 120 -15.29 -4.78 -15.92
N GLN A 121 -16.55 -5.05 -16.25
CA GLN A 121 -17.68 -4.50 -15.51
C GLN A 121 -17.70 -5.05 -14.08
N GLU A 122 -17.28 -4.23 -13.13
CA GLU A 122 -17.39 -4.54 -11.71
C GLU A 122 -18.87 -4.55 -11.28
N LYS A 123 -19.33 -5.72 -10.84
CA LYS A 123 -20.69 -5.97 -10.35
C LYS A 123 -20.78 -5.60 -8.87
N MET A 124 -21.97 -5.20 -8.42
CA MET A 124 -22.24 -5.09 -7.00
C MET A 124 -22.20 -6.48 -6.34
N VAL A 125 -21.49 -6.57 -5.23
CA VAL A 125 -21.38 -7.74 -4.37
C VAL A 125 -22.41 -7.59 -3.24
N ALA A 126 -23.35 -8.53 -3.15
CA ALA A 126 -24.28 -8.58 -2.03
C ALA A 126 -23.55 -9.11 -0.78
N ALA A 127 -23.49 -8.30 0.27
CA ALA A 127 -22.98 -8.74 1.58
C ALA A 127 -24.10 -9.38 2.41
N ASN A 128 -25.31 -8.85 2.31
CA ASN A 128 -26.54 -9.37 2.92
C ASN A 128 -27.76 -8.84 2.11
N PRO A 129 -29.00 -9.27 2.42
CA PRO A 129 -30.19 -8.85 1.67
C PRO A 129 -30.44 -7.33 1.63
N HIS A 130 -29.88 -6.59 2.60
CA HIS A 130 -30.10 -5.16 2.77
C HIS A 130 -28.87 -4.32 2.42
N PHE A 131 -27.73 -4.95 2.10
CA PHE A 131 -26.46 -4.29 1.87
C PHE A 131 -25.71 -4.95 0.71
N ALA A 132 -25.48 -4.17 -0.34
CA ALA A 132 -24.59 -4.52 -1.43
C ALA A 132 -23.52 -3.44 -1.61
N HIS A 133 -22.32 -3.82 -2.04
CA HIS A 133 -21.22 -2.90 -2.22
C HIS A 133 -20.49 -3.16 -3.53
N LYS A 134 -19.79 -2.15 -4.03
CA LYS A 134 -18.88 -2.21 -5.17
C LYS A 134 -17.68 -1.33 -4.82
N CYS A 135 -16.49 -1.80 -5.18
CA CYS A 135 -15.24 -1.08 -4.99
C CYS A 135 -14.54 -1.02 -6.34
N VAL A 136 -14.39 0.21 -6.87
CA VAL A 136 -13.64 0.51 -8.08
C VAL A 136 -12.34 1.16 -7.65
N ILE A 137 -11.21 0.73 -8.19
CA ILE A 137 -9.93 1.41 -7.99
C ILE A 137 -9.46 1.97 -9.32
N GLU A 138 -9.29 3.29 -9.39
CA GLU A 138 -8.82 4.00 -10.58
C GLU A 138 -7.85 5.10 -10.17
N ASN A 139 -6.71 5.19 -10.85
CA ASN A 139 -5.72 6.26 -10.66
C ASN A 139 -5.28 6.48 -9.19
N GLY A 140 -5.18 5.39 -8.40
CA GLY A 140 -4.80 5.47 -6.98
C GLY A 140 -5.93 5.90 -6.05
N TYR A 141 -7.15 6.05 -6.56
CA TYR A 141 -8.35 6.35 -5.80
C TYR A 141 -9.25 5.12 -5.69
N CYS A 142 -9.83 4.91 -4.51
CA CYS A 142 -10.79 3.86 -4.22
C CYS A 142 -12.20 4.47 -4.16
N ASP A 143 -13.02 4.23 -5.17
CA ASP A 143 -14.45 4.61 -5.22
C ASP A 143 -15.30 3.46 -4.68
N LEU A 144 -16.02 3.74 -3.60
CA LEU A 144 -16.89 2.81 -2.90
C LEU A 144 -18.34 3.18 -3.20
N THR A 145 -19.07 2.28 -3.84
CA THR A 145 -20.52 2.40 -4.00
C THR A 145 -21.23 1.39 -3.12
N VAL A 146 -22.09 1.86 -2.22
CA VAL A 146 -22.90 1.03 -1.32
C VAL A 146 -24.37 1.23 -1.64
N LYS A 147 -25.13 0.12 -1.69
CA LYS A 147 -26.57 0.11 -1.77
C LYS A 147 -27.14 -0.43 -0.46
N GLN A 148 -27.91 0.40 0.24
CA GLN A 148 -28.60 0.06 1.49
C GLN A 148 -30.10 0.30 1.30
N GLY A 149 -30.86 -0.79 1.15
CA GLY A 149 -32.28 -0.71 0.77
C GLY A 149 -32.50 0.02 -0.58
N VAL A 150 -33.15 1.17 -0.53
CA VAL A 150 -33.40 2.05 -1.70
C VAL A 150 -32.31 3.10 -1.93
N HIS A 151 -31.41 3.30 -0.96
CA HIS A 151 -30.38 4.32 -1.03
C HIS A 151 -29.12 3.75 -1.69
N VAL A 152 -28.51 4.55 -2.57
CA VAL A 152 -27.17 4.30 -3.12
C VAL A 152 -26.28 5.44 -2.66
N ILE A 153 -25.27 5.11 -1.86
CA ILE A 153 -24.29 6.05 -1.32
C ILE A 153 -22.95 5.78 -1.98
N ARG A 154 -22.22 6.85 -2.30
CA ARG A 154 -20.84 6.78 -2.77
C ARG A 154 -19.92 7.43 -1.77
N ALA A 155 -18.77 6.82 -1.56
CA ALA A 155 -17.68 7.36 -0.77
C ALA A 155 -16.38 7.08 -1.52
N GLY A 156 -15.30 7.76 -1.14
CA GLY A 156 -14.01 7.38 -1.68
C GLY A 156 -12.85 7.85 -0.81
N LEU A 157 -11.71 7.25 -1.07
CA LEU A 157 -10.48 7.44 -0.32
C LEU A 157 -9.28 7.14 -1.20
N GLN A 158 -8.13 7.75 -0.89
CA GLN A 158 -6.89 7.41 -1.56
C GLN A 158 -6.45 6.01 -1.16
N VAL A 159 -5.86 5.26 -2.09
CA VAL A 159 -5.34 3.92 -1.81
C VAL A 159 -4.22 3.97 -0.78
N ASP A 160 -3.41 5.03 -0.79
CA ASP A 160 -2.32 5.23 0.17
C ASP A 160 -2.83 5.50 1.61
N ASP A 161 -4.10 5.88 1.76
CA ASP A 161 -4.75 6.09 3.05
C ASP A 161 -5.45 4.83 3.58
N LEU A 162 -5.54 3.75 2.78
CA LEU A 162 -6.18 2.51 3.21
C LEU A 162 -5.37 1.87 4.35
N ASN A 163 -6.02 1.69 5.50
CA ASN A 163 -5.40 1.19 6.70
C ASN A 163 -5.48 -0.34 6.77
N PHE A 164 -4.60 -0.99 6.02
CA PHE A 164 -4.44 -2.44 6.06
C PHE A 164 -3.76 -2.89 7.36
N ASP A 165 -4.22 -4.01 7.90
CA ASP A 165 -3.54 -4.63 9.05
C ASP A 165 -2.19 -5.22 8.63
N ASP A 166 -1.22 -5.16 9.54
CA ASP A 166 0.10 -5.77 9.33
C ASP A 166 0.07 -7.30 9.31
N CYS A 167 -1.04 -7.92 9.75
CA CYS A 167 -1.26 -9.35 9.65
C CYS A 167 -2.15 -9.69 8.44
N PRO A 168 -1.69 -10.54 7.50
CA PRO A 168 -2.45 -10.85 6.30
C PRO A 168 -3.66 -11.71 6.69
N GLY A 169 -4.86 -11.30 6.26
CA GLY A 169 -6.12 -11.96 6.59
C GLY A 169 -6.87 -11.36 7.78
N GLN A 170 -6.24 -10.47 8.55
CA GLN A 170 -6.95 -9.57 9.45
C GLN A 170 -7.35 -8.31 8.66
N SER A 171 -8.54 -7.79 8.93
CA SER A 171 -9.07 -6.58 8.28
C SER A 171 -9.78 -5.67 9.28
N ILE A 172 -9.39 -5.74 10.55
CA ILE A 172 -10.04 -5.02 11.65
C ILE A 172 -9.87 -3.51 11.48
N GLN A 173 -8.65 -3.05 11.17
CA GLN A 173 -8.37 -1.62 10.99
C GLN A 173 -9.06 -1.09 9.74
N LEU A 174 -8.99 -1.85 8.64
CA LEU A 174 -9.65 -1.51 7.38
C LEU A 174 -11.18 -1.44 7.56
N VAL A 175 -11.79 -2.38 8.26
CA VAL A 175 -13.24 -2.37 8.53
C VAL A 175 -13.65 -1.13 9.32
N LYS A 176 -12.93 -0.79 10.39
CA LYS A 176 -13.22 0.42 11.18
C LYS A 176 -13.10 1.70 10.35
N GLN A 177 -12.09 1.77 9.48
CA GLN A 177 -11.93 2.90 8.57
C GLN A 177 -13.09 3.00 7.57
N LEU A 178 -13.47 1.88 6.95
CA LEU A 178 -14.58 1.83 5.99
C LEU A 178 -15.91 2.20 6.64
N GLU A 179 -16.17 1.75 7.87
CA GLU A 179 -17.33 2.16 8.65
C GLU A 179 -17.35 3.68 8.83
N HIS A 180 -16.23 4.27 9.26
CA HIS A 180 -16.14 5.72 9.46
C HIS A 180 -16.38 6.50 8.17
N VAL A 181 -15.73 6.09 7.07
CA VAL A 181 -15.86 6.72 5.75
C VAL A 181 -17.30 6.63 5.24
N LEU A 182 -17.94 5.45 5.33
CA LEU A 182 -19.31 5.25 4.88
C LEU A 182 -20.33 6.01 5.74
N LEU A 183 -20.14 6.07 7.06
CA LEU A 183 -20.96 6.89 7.95
C LEU A 183 -20.86 8.38 7.58
N SER A 184 -19.63 8.86 7.32
CA SER A 184 -19.42 10.26 6.91
C SER A 184 -20.06 10.58 5.55
N ALA A 185 -20.18 9.59 4.67
CA ALA A 185 -20.83 9.71 3.36
C ALA A 185 -22.37 9.60 3.44
N GLY A 186 -22.94 9.33 4.62
CA GLY A 186 -24.38 9.26 4.84
C GLY A 186 -24.99 7.86 4.80
N VAL A 187 -24.20 6.79 4.92
CA VAL A 187 -24.73 5.44 5.16
C VAL A 187 -25.37 5.37 6.55
N GLN A 188 -26.51 4.69 6.67
CA GLN A 188 -27.20 4.58 7.95
C GLN A 188 -26.46 3.65 8.90
N ASN A 189 -26.30 4.07 10.16
CA ASN A 189 -25.71 3.27 11.22
C ASN A 189 -26.69 2.19 11.68
N ASP A 190 -26.73 1.07 10.97
CA ASP A 190 -27.55 -0.09 11.28
C ASP A 190 -26.70 -1.33 11.64
N ALA A 191 -27.35 -2.42 12.07
CA ALA A 191 -26.67 -3.67 12.37
C ALA A 191 -26.02 -4.33 11.13
N HIS A 192 -26.40 -3.91 9.92
CA HIS A 192 -25.92 -4.47 8.66
C HIS A 192 -24.63 -3.81 8.18
N LEU A 193 -24.37 -2.56 8.57
CA LEU A 193 -23.20 -1.77 8.20
C LEU A 193 -21.90 -2.51 8.50
N THR A 194 -21.71 -2.98 9.74
CA THR A 194 -20.48 -3.71 10.13
C THR A 194 -20.30 -4.99 9.32
N SER A 195 -21.37 -5.74 9.06
CA SER A 195 -21.30 -6.94 8.22
C SER A 195 -20.96 -6.60 6.76
N GLY A 196 -21.50 -5.50 6.26
CA GLY A 196 -21.22 -4.96 4.93
C GLY A 196 -19.77 -4.51 4.78
N CYS A 197 -19.25 -3.78 5.77
CA CYS A 197 -17.87 -3.31 5.81
C CYS A 197 -16.87 -4.46 5.91
N LYS A 198 -17.18 -5.52 6.69
CA LYS A 198 -16.38 -6.76 6.70
C LYS A 198 -16.32 -7.41 5.33
N SER A 199 -17.45 -7.50 4.63
CA SER A 199 -17.51 -8.07 3.28
C SER A 199 -16.73 -7.21 2.27
N LEU A 200 -16.88 -5.89 2.35
CA LEU A 200 -16.15 -4.93 1.52
C LEU A 200 -14.62 -4.99 1.77
N ALA A 201 -14.19 -5.02 3.03
CA ALA A 201 -12.79 -5.16 3.39
C ALA A 201 -12.21 -6.48 2.87
N ALA A 202 -12.94 -7.60 3.03
CA ALA A 202 -12.55 -8.89 2.48
C ALA A 202 -12.51 -8.88 0.94
N HIS A 203 -13.35 -8.08 0.28
CA HIS A 203 -13.27 -7.88 -1.17
C HIS A 203 -12.01 -7.12 -1.58
N ILE A 204 -11.69 -6.00 -0.92
CA ILE A 204 -10.46 -5.21 -1.17
C ILE A 204 -9.20 -6.05 -0.96
N VAL A 205 -9.12 -6.80 0.16
CA VAL A 205 -7.99 -7.69 0.45
C VAL A 205 -7.84 -8.78 -0.62
N ARG A 206 -8.95 -9.35 -1.10
CA ARG A 206 -8.90 -10.33 -2.20
C ARG A 206 -8.41 -9.73 -3.52
N LEU A 207 -8.74 -8.48 -3.82
CA LEU A 207 -8.23 -7.79 -5.00
C LEU A 207 -6.71 -7.60 -4.89
N ALA A 208 -6.21 -7.14 -3.73
CA ALA A 208 -4.78 -6.98 -3.50
C ALA A 208 -4.01 -8.31 -3.58
N LEU A 209 -4.48 -9.36 -2.89
CA LEU A 209 -3.83 -10.68 -2.88
C LEU A 209 -4.04 -11.50 -4.17
N GLY A 210 -4.94 -11.05 -5.05
CA GLY A 210 -5.22 -11.68 -6.34
C GLY A 210 -4.14 -11.44 -7.40
N VAL A 211 -3.17 -10.57 -7.13
CA VAL A 211 -2.02 -10.32 -8.00
C VAL A 211 -1.08 -11.52 -7.94
N ARG A 212 -1.06 -12.31 -9.00
CA ARG A 212 -0.13 -13.42 -9.24
C ARG A 212 0.62 -13.22 -10.54
#